data_AF-A0A015KDY3-F1
#
_entry.id   AF-A0A015KDY3-F1
#
_cell.length_a   1.000
_cell.length_b   1.000
_cell.length_c   1.000
_cell.angle_alpha   90.00
_cell.angle_beta   90.00
_cell.angle_gamma   90.00
#
_symmetry.space_group_name_H-M   'P 1'
#
loop_
_entity.id
_entity.type
_entity.pdbx_description
1 polymer ?
#
loop_
_entity_poly.entity_id
_entity_poly.type
_entity_poly.pdbx_seq_one_letter_code
_entity_poly.pdbx_strand_id
1 'polypeptide(L)' 'MAKKSRNNWRKTMGKFTTNPTQYLPLCNPVKYEHTYDRATGLITVKNIRQDGVVGVFNYFELSGYLGV' A
#
# COMPACT_ATOMS: atom_id res chain seq x y z
N MET A 1 29.50 9.59 13.28
CA MET A 1 28.07 9.45 13.66
C MET A 1 27.26 9.20 12.40
N ALA A 2 26.71 7.99 12.22
CA ALA A 2 25.99 7.64 10.99
C ALA A 2 24.67 8.42 10.88
N LYS A 3 24.46 9.12 9.76
CA LYS A 3 23.20 9.82 9.46
C LYS A 3 22.07 8.79 9.41
N LYS A 4 21.15 8.87 10.38
CA LYS A 4 19.95 8.03 10.43
C LYS A 4 19.03 8.42 9.27
N SER A 5 19.03 7.62 8.21
CA SER A 5 18.09 7.76 7.09
C SER A 5 16.66 7.74 7.63
N ARG A 6 15.93 8.85 7.46
CA ARG A 6 14.51 8.94 7.80
C ARG A 6 13.73 8.47 6.58
N ASN A 7 13.71 7.15 6.34
CA ASN A 7 12.79 6.59 5.37
C ASN A 7 11.37 6.55 5.99
N ASN A 8 10.35 6.85 5.18
CA ASN A 8 8.95 6.80 5.63
C ASN A 8 8.54 5.38 6.09
N TRP A 9 9.30 4.37 5.66
CA TRP A 9 9.19 2.97 6.09
C TRP A 9 9.25 2.78 7.61
N ARG A 10 10.07 3.59 8.31
CA ARG A 10 10.19 3.51 9.77
C ARG A 10 8.91 3.93 10.52
N LYS A 11 7.99 4.63 9.85
CA LYS A 11 6.71 5.09 10.42
C LYS A 11 5.51 4.21 10.01
N THR A 12 5.69 3.28 9.08
CA THR A 12 4.64 2.35 8.60
C THR A 12 4.79 0.94 9.18
N MET A 13 5.93 0.61 9.78
CA MET A 13 6.18 -0.65 10.47
C MET A 13 5.17 -0.87 11.62
N GLY A 14 4.22 -1.79 11.42
CA GLY A 14 3.14 -2.11 12.36
C GLY A 14 1.80 -1.38 12.12
N LYS A 15 1.73 -0.43 11.17
CA LYS A 15 0.44 0.15 10.72
C LYS A 15 -0.25 -0.73 9.68
N PHE A 16 0.56 -1.43 8.90
CA PHE A 16 0.16 -2.46 7.96
C PHE A 16 0.49 -3.81 8.58
N THR A 17 -0.44 -4.75 8.53
CA THR A 17 -0.23 -6.03 9.20
C THR A 17 0.78 -6.85 8.40
N THR A 18 1.61 -7.64 9.07
CA THR A 18 2.56 -8.55 8.43
C THR A 18 1.87 -9.76 7.79
N ASN A 19 0.54 -9.82 7.80
CA ASN A 19 -0.22 -10.93 7.27
C ASN A 19 -0.62 -10.63 5.80
N PRO A 20 0.08 -11.21 4.80
CA PRO A 20 -0.21 -10.97 3.39
C PRO A 20 -1.63 -11.37 3.00
N THR A 21 -2.24 -12.31 3.74
CA THR A 21 -3.63 -12.77 3.55
C THR A 21 -4.66 -11.65 3.74
N GLN A 22 -4.34 -10.61 4.51
CA GLN A 22 -5.22 -9.44 4.66
C GLN A 22 -5.25 -8.53 3.43
N TYR A 23 -4.29 -8.66 2.52
CA TYR A 23 -4.18 -7.88 1.30
C TYR A 23 -4.67 -8.64 0.05
N LEU A 24 -4.89 -9.95 0.13
CA LEU A 24 -5.53 -10.75 -0.93
C LEU A 24 -6.84 -10.14 -1.47
N PRO A 25 -7.70 -9.47 -0.68
CA PRO A 25 -8.87 -8.80 -1.21
C PRO A 25 -8.55 -7.67 -2.17
N LEU A 26 -7.39 -6.99 -2.03
CA LEU A 26 -6.98 -5.86 -2.87
C LEU A 26 -6.70 -6.27 -4.32
N CYS A 27 -6.48 -7.56 -4.58
CA CYS A 27 -6.38 -8.09 -5.94
C CYS A 27 -7.71 -8.05 -6.71
N ASN A 28 -8.85 -7.76 -6.06
CA ASN A 28 -10.15 -7.76 -6.72
C ASN A 28 -10.44 -6.41 -7.39
N PRO A 29 -10.30 -6.29 -8.73
CA PRO A 29 -10.51 -5.02 -9.43
C PRO A 29 -11.98 -4.55 -9.41
N VAL A 30 -12.93 -5.44 -9.09
CA VAL A 30 -14.36 -5.10 -8.97
C VAL A 30 -14.65 -4.41 -7.63
N LYS A 31 -13.80 -4.63 -6.62
CA LYS A 31 -13.96 -4.04 -5.28
C LYS A 31 -12.99 -2.89 -5.03
N TYR A 32 -11.78 -2.97 -5.57
CA TYR A 32 -10.71 -2.04 -5.27
C TYR A 32 -10.12 -1.42 -6.54
N GLU A 33 -9.97 -0.11 -6.50
CA GLU A 33 -9.31 0.68 -7.54
C GLU A 33 -7.90 1.04 -7.08
N HIS A 34 -6.93 0.86 -7.96
CA HIS A 34 -5.53 1.21 -7.72
C HIS A 34 -5.15 2.43 -8.55
N THR A 35 -4.92 3.55 -7.88
CA THR A 35 -4.50 4.80 -8.52
C THR A 35 -3.05 5.07 -8.21
N TYR A 36 -2.21 5.14 -9.25
CA TYR A 36 -0.82 5.56 -9.09
C TYR A 36 -0.71 7.09 -9.11
N ASP A 37 -0.15 7.67 -8.05
CA ASP A 37 0.19 9.08 -7.99
C ASP A 37 1.66 9.29 -8.35
N ARG A 38 1.90 9.92 -9.50
CA ARG A 38 3.24 10.21 -10.02
C ARG A 38 3.98 11.24 -9.18
N ALA A 39 3.29 12.14 -8.47
CA ALA A 39 3.93 13.17 -7.65
C ALA A 39 4.55 12.59 -6.38
N THR A 40 3.90 11.59 -5.78
CA THR A 40 4.37 10.94 -4.55
C THR A 40 5.07 9.59 -4.80
N GLY A 41 4.88 8.98 -5.97
CA GLY A 41 5.37 7.64 -6.29
C GLY A 41 4.63 6.53 -5.52
N LEU A 42 3.41 6.81 -5.06
CA LEU A 42 2.61 5.90 -4.24
C LEU A 42 1.36 5.45 -4.99
N ILE A 43 0.88 4.26 -4.63
CA ILE A 43 -0.35 3.67 -5.13
C ILE A 43 -1.40 3.79 -4.03
N THR A 44 -2.47 4.49 -4.33
CA THR A 44 -3.64 4.58 -3.44
C THR A 44 -4.62 3.49 -3.83
N VAL A 45 -5.04 2.71 -2.84
CA VAL A 45 -6.04 1.66 -3.00
C VAL A 45 -7.34 2.14 -2.39
N LYS A 46 -8.38 2.27 -3.22
CA LYS A 46 -9.71 2.72 -2.81
C LYS A 46 -10.72 1.60 -2.92
N ASN A 47 -11.65 1.52 -1.99
CA ASN A 47 -12.81 0.64 -2.11
C ASN A 47 -13.89 1.35 -2.92
N ILE A 48 -14.23 0.81 -4.08
CA ILE A 48 -15.18 1.41 -5.03
C ILE A 48 -16.57 1.58 -4.40
N ARG A 49 -16.99 0.67 -3.51
CA ARG A 49 -18.34 0.69 -2.93
C ARG A 49 -18.50 1.66 -1.76
N GLN A 50 -17.39 1.98 -1.09
CA GLN A 50 -17.39 2.84 0.09
C GLN A 50 -16.74 4.20 -0.17
N ASP A 51 -16.21 4.40 -1.38
CA ASP A 51 -15.39 5.56 -1.79
C ASP A 51 -14.29 5.92 -0.76
N GLY A 52 -13.80 4.90 -0.06
CA GLY A 52 -12.88 5.02 1.06
C GLY A 52 -11.48 4.58 0.67
N VAL A 53 -10.46 5.34 1.09
CA VAL A 53 -9.07 4.91 0.97
C VAL A 53 -8.81 3.78 1.95
N VAL A 54 -8.44 2.62 1.41
CA VAL A 54 -8.15 1.40 2.16
C VAL A 54 -6.69 1.36 2.56
N GLY A 55 -5.82 1.89 1.69
CA GLY A 55 -4.39 1.97 1.95
C GLY A 55 -3.65 2.79 0.91
N VAL A 56 -2.45 3.20 1.27
CA VAL A 56 -1.49 3.85 0.39
C VAL A 56 -0.19 3.07 0.51
N PHE A 57 0.30 2.57 -0.61
CA PHE A 57 1.44 1.65 -0.68
C PHE A 57 2.48 2.20 -1.66
N ASN A 58 3.73 1.83 -1.48
CA ASN A 58 4.69 1.95 -2.58
C ASN A 58 4.56 0.74 -3.53
N TYR A 59 5.14 0.83 -4.74
CA TYR A 59 5.05 -0.24 -5.75
C TYR A 59 5.59 -1.58 -5.24
N PHE A 60 6.74 -1.59 -4.57
CA PHE A 60 7.39 -2.81 -4.07
C PHE A 60 6.61 -3.47 -2.92
N GLU A 61 6.02 -2.67 -2.05
CA GLU A 61 5.14 -3.13 -0.98
C GLU A 61 3.90 -3.78 -1.60
N LEU A 62 3.24 -3.09 -2.52
CA LEU A 62 2.04 -3.61 -3.15
C LEU A 62 2.33 -4.89 -3.97
N SER A 63 3.40 -4.92 -4.76
CA SER A 63 3.78 -6.12 -5.53
C SER A 63 4.08 -7.31 -4.62
N GLY A 64 4.80 -7.08 -3.52
CA GLY A 64 5.07 -8.11 -2.51
C GLY A 64 3.81 -8.66 -1.85
N TYR A 65 2.78 -7.83 -1.65
CA TYR A 65 1.48 -8.27 -1.13
C TYR A 65 0.62 -8.99 -2.17
N LEU A 66 0.64 -8.53 -3.42
CA LEU A 66 -0.14 -9.11 -4.51
C LEU A 66 0.49 -10.41 -5.06
N GLY A 67 1.76 -10.68 -4.73
CA GLY A 67 2.48 -11.85 -5.22
C GLY A 67 2.82 -11.78 -6.71
N VAL A 68 2.96 -10.56 -7.25
CA VAL A 68 3.27 -10.25 -8.66
C VAL A 68 4.72 -9.83 -8.81
#